data_AF-F9WAI4-F1
#
_entry.id   AF-F9WAI4-F1
#
_cell.length_a   1.000
_cell.length_b   1.000
_cell.length_c   1.000
_cell.angle_alpha   90.00
_cell.angle_beta   90.00
_cell.angle_gamma   90.00
#
_symmetry.space_group_name_H-M   'P 1'
#
loop_
_entity.id
_entity.type
_entity.pdbx_description
1 polymer ?
#
loop_
_entity_poly.entity_id
_entity_poly.type
_entity_poly.pdbx_seq_one_letter_code
_entity_poly.pdbx_strand_id
1 'polypeptide(L)'
;MSAAENIEKAKPEFAQVIFGDGGNESDLEHTALNGVGYRVTACGKPGQDTKGESAGNNLAVDFFCLCAQRQDGAGINQVCGFYVGSNRENGQLCRSGTRGPMGSSTMSASIKGCCGKHMQKHPKSTTEVRHILDQFLKHLKTGGVYRWGDSGDKVDGSKRKAAMLGAGVRKKNGSENGPVCDGKKGKSQSSVGVCVYYGTESDGKNISWAIKFETALARVDYVNNNTDSIQRALHKLQMLLHRAEQIYETAKVITEIQRPAVPKAFQNESVNLTAYNAMRTRSYSRRAYIIPLWALFLP
;
A
#
# COMPACT_ATOMS: atom_id res chain seq x y z
N MET A 1 -18.61 15.13 -6.24
CA MET A 1 -17.14 15.08 -6.38
C MET A 1 -16.79 14.16 -7.53
N SER A 2 -15.94 14.62 -8.45
CA SER A 2 -15.50 13.82 -9.61
C SER A 2 -14.48 12.74 -9.20
N ALA A 3 -14.22 11.75 -10.08
CA ALA A 3 -13.18 10.75 -9.84
C ALA A 3 -11.77 11.37 -9.77
N ALA A 4 -11.50 12.41 -10.59
CA ALA A 4 -10.26 13.16 -10.56
C ALA A 4 -10.05 13.88 -9.22
N GLU A 5 -11.06 14.59 -8.71
CA GLU A 5 -11.01 15.24 -7.38
C GLU A 5 -10.73 14.24 -6.25
N ASN A 6 -11.24 13.01 -6.35
CA ASN A 6 -10.99 11.98 -5.33
C ASN A 6 -9.55 11.44 -5.39
N ILE A 7 -8.99 11.23 -6.59
CA ILE A 7 -7.59 10.83 -6.77
C ILE A 7 -6.66 11.90 -6.21
N GLU A 8 -6.92 13.17 -6.54
CA GLU A 8 -6.12 14.30 -6.06
C GLU A 8 -6.13 14.42 -4.54
N LYS A 9 -7.21 13.99 -3.88
CA LYS A 9 -7.31 13.96 -2.42
C LYS A 9 -6.76 12.69 -1.77
N ALA A 10 -6.75 11.55 -2.45
CA ALA A 10 -6.23 10.31 -1.87
C ALA A 10 -4.71 10.39 -1.64
N LYS A 11 -3.97 11.03 -2.55
CA LYS A 11 -2.52 11.21 -2.44
C LYS A 11 -2.09 11.99 -1.17
N PRO A 12 -2.64 13.19 -0.86
CA PRO A 12 -2.31 13.89 0.37
C PRO A 12 -2.78 13.15 1.62
N GLU A 13 -3.87 12.38 1.57
CA GLU A 13 -4.29 11.53 2.69
C GLU A 13 -3.25 10.44 3.01
N PHE A 14 -2.71 9.75 2.00
CA PHE A 14 -1.58 8.83 2.22
C PHE A 14 -0.31 9.55 2.69
N ALA A 15 -0.06 10.77 2.23
CA ALA A 15 1.06 11.57 2.74
C ALA A 15 0.89 11.87 4.24
N GLN A 16 -0.33 12.18 4.69
CA GLN A 16 -0.63 12.40 6.11
C GLN A 16 -0.46 11.13 6.96
N VAL A 17 -0.73 9.95 6.41
CA VAL A 17 -0.45 8.68 7.11
C VAL A 17 1.05 8.54 7.39
N ILE A 18 1.88 8.91 6.42
CA ILE A 18 3.34 8.75 6.53
C ILE A 18 3.96 9.85 7.38
N PHE A 19 3.60 11.10 7.11
CA PHE A 19 4.28 12.29 7.61
C PHE A 19 3.46 13.11 8.63
N GLY A 20 2.22 12.72 8.93
CA GLY A 20 1.34 13.50 9.78
C GLY A 20 0.74 14.71 9.09
N ASP A 21 -0.04 15.49 9.84
CA ASP A 21 -0.78 16.64 9.32
C ASP A 21 0.17 17.78 8.95
N GLY A 22 0.03 18.31 7.73
CA GLY A 22 0.95 19.32 7.18
C GLY A 22 2.35 18.79 6.84
N GLY A 23 2.59 17.49 7.01
CA GLY A 23 3.89 16.87 6.79
C GLY A 23 4.23 16.57 5.35
N ASN A 24 5.51 16.68 5.03
CA ASN A 24 6.06 16.31 3.73
C ASN A 24 7.43 15.64 3.89
N GLU A 25 7.86 14.94 2.84
CA GLU A 25 9.10 14.16 2.85
C GLU A 25 10.37 15.02 3.03
N SER A 26 10.35 16.26 2.51
CA SER A 26 11.51 17.16 2.49
C SER A 26 11.83 17.79 3.84
N ASP A 27 10.89 17.80 4.78
CA ASP A 27 11.04 18.51 6.05
C ASP A 27 10.40 17.77 7.22
N LEU A 28 10.93 16.60 7.58
CA LEU A 28 10.36 15.83 8.70
C LEU A 28 10.64 16.46 10.07
N GLU A 29 11.72 17.25 10.25
CA GLU A 29 12.06 17.86 11.57
C GLU A 29 10.97 18.82 11.98
N HIS A 30 10.60 19.69 11.05
CA HIS A 30 9.66 20.76 11.32
C HIS A 30 8.21 20.30 11.08
N THR A 31 8.01 19.08 10.57
CA THR A 31 6.69 18.49 10.38
C THR A 31 6.48 17.17 11.13
N ALA A 32 6.78 16.02 10.53
CA ALA A 32 6.40 14.70 11.02
C ALA A 32 6.96 14.35 12.41
N LEU A 33 8.15 14.88 12.72
CA LEU A 33 8.87 14.71 13.98
C LEU A 33 8.84 15.97 14.84
N ASN A 34 8.10 17.00 14.43
CA ASN A 34 8.00 18.23 15.20
C ASN A 34 7.33 17.95 16.55
N GLY A 35 7.94 18.44 17.63
CA GLY A 35 7.45 18.19 18.98
C GLY A 35 7.62 16.74 19.47
N VAL A 36 8.29 15.87 18.71
CA VAL A 36 8.67 14.53 19.20
C VAL A 36 9.75 14.72 20.26
N GLY A 37 9.36 14.55 21.53
CA GLY A 37 10.24 14.67 22.67
C GLY A 37 11.24 13.52 22.80
N TYR A 38 11.74 13.31 24.02
CA TYR A 38 12.63 12.19 24.30
C TYR A 38 12.01 10.86 23.89
N ARG A 39 12.81 10.00 23.23
CA ARG A 39 12.35 8.71 22.67
C ARG A 39 11.53 7.86 23.64
N VAL A 40 11.90 7.85 24.92
CA VAL A 40 11.15 7.14 25.98
C VAL A 40 9.71 7.64 26.09
N THR A 41 9.54 8.96 26.10
CA THR A 41 8.23 9.61 26.20
C THR A 41 7.45 9.48 24.90
N ALA A 42 8.13 9.68 23.76
CA ALA A 42 7.50 9.59 22.44
C ALA A 42 7.03 8.17 22.09
N CYS A 43 7.86 7.16 22.39
CA CYS A 43 7.65 5.76 21.99
C CYS A 43 7.02 4.89 23.08
N GLY A 44 7.02 5.35 24.34
CA GLY A 44 6.31 4.74 25.45
C GLY A 44 7.15 3.88 26.39
N LYS A 45 6.53 3.54 27.53
CA LYS A 45 7.09 2.71 28.60
C LYS A 45 6.19 1.50 28.84
N PRO A 46 6.29 0.45 28.01
CA PRO A 46 5.43 -0.74 28.13
C PRO A 46 5.50 -1.43 29.49
N GLY A 47 6.62 -1.33 30.21
CA GLY A 47 6.74 -1.81 31.59
C GLY A 47 5.88 -1.03 32.60
N GLN A 48 5.59 0.24 32.33
CA GLN A 48 4.76 1.09 33.19
C GLN A 48 3.35 1.29 32.63
N ASP A 49 2.97 0.50 31.62
CA ASP A 49 1.70 0.66 30.90
C ASP A 49 1.45 2.08 30.36
N THR A 50 2.53 2.82 30.12
CA THR A 50 2.45 4.21 29.65
C THR A 50 2.62 4.27 28.14
N LYS A 51 1.55 4.57 27.41
CA LYS A 51 1.55 4.83 25.97
C LYS A 51 2.59 5.91 25.61
N GLY A 52 3.21 5.78 24.44
CA GLY A 52 4.04 6.85 23.89
C GLY A 52 3.22 8.04 23.44
N GLU A 53 3.60 9.25 23.82
CA GLU A 53 2.87 10.49 23.48
C GLU A 53 2.78 10.72 21.97
N SER A 54 3.76 10.24 21.21
CA SER A 54 3.81 10.37 19.75
C SER A 54 3.52 9.06 19.01
N ALA A 55 3.41 7.94 19.74
CA ALA A 55 3.23 6.61 19.18
C ALA A 55 1.92 6.52 18.39
N GLY A 56 2.01 6.13 17.12
CA GLY A 56 0.85 5.95 16.25
C GLY A 56 0.29 7.22 15.62
N ASN A 57 0.95 8.37 15.79
CA ASN A 57 0.53 9.62 15.15
C ASN A 57 0.73 9.60 13.63
N ASN A 58 1.89 9.09 13.18
CA ASN A 58 2.24 8.88 11.79
C ASN A 58 3.30 7.76 11.67
N LEU A 59 3.47 7.19 10.48
CA LEU A 59 4.43 6.11 10.28
C LEU A 59 5.87 6.57 10.50
N ALA A 60 6.24 7.81 10.14
CA ALA A 60 7.60 8.31 10.33
C ALA A 60 8.04 8.28 11.80
N VAL A 61 7.15 8.62 12.74
CA VAL A 61 7.40 8.52 14.18
C VAL A 61 7.55 7.06 14.63
N ASP A 62 6.69 6.17 14.16
CA ASP A 62 6.79 4.75 14.51
C ASP A 62 8.11 4.14 14.00
N PHE A 63 8.53 4.49 12.77
CA PHE A 63 9.84 4.12 12.24
C PHE A 63 10.99 4.74 13.02
N PHE A 64 10.87 5.98 13.50
CA PHE A 64 11.84 6.57 14.41
C PHE A 64 11.99 5.72 15.68
N CYS A 65 10.87 5.31 16.28
CA CYS A 65 10.85 4.47 17.48
C CYS A 65 11.47 3.09 17.24
N LEU A 66 11.29 2.49 16.07
CA LEU A 66 11.69 1.12 15.75
C LEU A 66 13.07 1.00 15.12
N CYS A 67 13.52 2.00 14.38
CA CYS A 67 14.68 1.86 13.50
C CYS A 67 15.78 2.90 13.77
N ALA A 68 15.43 4.10 14.26
CA ALA A 68 16.42 5.17 14.38
C ALA A 68 17.54 4.79 15.36
N GLN A 69 18.78 5.02 14.92
CA GLN A 69 19.95 4.83 15.76
C GLN A 69 20.12 6.01 16.71
N ARG A 70 20.49 5.72 17.96
CA ARG A 70 20.88 6.78 18.91
C ARG A 70 22.24 7.37 18.54
N GLN A 71 22.35 8.69 18.60
CA GLN A 71 23.58 9.41 18.26
C GLN A 71 24.66 9.33 19.36
N ASP A 72 24.26 9.04 20.60
CA ASP A 72 25.14 8.92 21.77
C ASP A 72 25.95 7.60 21.80
N GLY A 73 25.82 6.75 20.79
CA GLY A 73 26.50 5.45 20.71
C GLY A 73 25.97 4.39 21.70
N ALA A 74 24.93 4.72 22.48
CA ALA A 74 24.26 3.77 23.36
C ALA A 74 23.20 2.92 22.65
N GLY A 75 22.90 3.23 21.38
CA GLY A 75 21.89 2.55 20.58
C GLY A 75 22.32 1.20 19.99
N ILE A 76 21.35 0.46 19.46
CA ILE A 76 21.58 -0.74 18.65
C ILE A 76 21.76 -0.31 17.19
N ASN A 77 22.76 -0.88 16.52
CA ASN A 77 22.98 -0.68 15.10
C ASN A 77 22.02 -1.56 14.28
N GLN A 78 21.52 -1.02 13.17
CA GLN A 78 20.79 -1.79 12.16
C GLN A 78 19.60 -2.61 12.66
N VAL A 79 18.81 -2.05 13.59
CA VAL A 79 17.66 -2.77 14.17
C VAL A 79 16.68 -3.27 13.10
N CYS A 80 16.47 -2.46 12.05
CA CYS A 80 15.61 -2.79 10.92
C CYS A 80 16.38 -3.41 9.74
N GLY A 81 17.59 -3.92 9.97
CA GLY A 81 18.48 -4.49 8.95
C GLY A 81 19.31 -3.46 8.18
N PHE A 82 19.21 -2.18 8.54
CA PHE A 82 19.98 -1.07 7.95
C PHE A 82 20.09 0.08 8.93
N TYR A 83 21.09 0.93 8.73
CA TYR A 83 21.28 2.12 9.54
C TYR A 83 20.25 3.20 9.21
N VAL A 84 19.75 3.86 10.26
CA VAL A 84 18.75 4.92 10.16
C VAL A 84 19.18 6.09 11.02
N GLY A 85 19.41 7.25 10.41
CA GLY A 85 19.74 8.49 11.12
C GLY A 85 21.16 8.59 11.68
N SER A 86 22.10 7.73 11.28
CA SER A 86 23.51 7.82 11.64
C SER A 86 24.42 7.99 10.42
N ASN A 87 25.60 8.58 10.67
CA ASN A 87 26.62 8.91 9.66
C ASN A 87 27.95 8.18 9.88
N ARG A 88 28.02 7.15 10.74
CA ARG A 88 29.29 6.53 11.15
C ARG A 88 29.73 5.36 10.26
N GLU A 89 31.04 5.30 10.06
CA GLU A 89 31.76 4.77 8.90
C GLU A 89 31.78 3.26 8.69
N ASN A 90 31.24 2.40 9.56
CA ASN A 90 31.43 0.95 9.43
C ASN A 90 30.11 0.16 9.43
N GLY A 91 29.53 0.03 8.22
CA GLY A 91 28.89 -1.22 7.78
C GLY A 91 27.41 -1.16 7.39
N GLN A 92 27.07 -0.71 6.18
CA GLN A 92 25.76 -0.82 5.49
C GLN A 92 24.63 0.14 5.91
N LEU A 93 24.83 1.42 5.56
CA LEU A 93 23.74 2.31 5.12
C LEU A 93 23.45 1.98 3.65
N CYS A 94 22.21 2.14 3.19
CA CYS A 94 21.88 2.28 1.76
C CYS A 94 22.49 3.62 1.19
N ARG A 95 23.83 3.80 1.28
CA ARG A 95 24.76 4.97 1.09
C ARG A 95 24.39 5.98 -0.05
N SER A 96 24.59 7.32 -0.03
CA SER A 96 25.69 8.22 0.44
C SER A 96 25.27 9.71 0.53
N GLY A 97 25.94 10.56 1.35
CA GLY A 97 25.92 12.04 1.26
C GLY A 97 26.20 12.80 2.59
N THR A 98 27.24 13.65 2.63
CA THR A 98 27.79 14.31 3.82
C THR A 98 27.01 15.54 4.31
N ARG A 99 26.85 15.59 5.65
CA ARG A 99 26.24 16.61 6.54
C ARG A 99 24.81 16.23 6.96
N GLY A 100 24.70 15.86 8.23
CA GLY A 100 23.43 15.41 8.82
C GLY A 100 22.40 16.53 8.93
N PRO A 101 21.15 16.14 9.22
CA PRO A 101 20.39 16.76 10.30
C PRO A 101 20.09 15.72 11.38
N MET A 102 19.94 16.20 12.61
CA MET A 102 19.38 15.45 13.72
C MET A 102 17.89 15.18 13.43
N GLY A 103 17.59 14.14 12.63
CA GLY A 103 16.24 13.58 12.52
C GLY A 103 15.50 13.71 11.18
N SER A 104 15.80 14.65 10.28
CA SER A 104 14.73 15.09 9.35
C SER A 104 14.74 14.69 7.88
N SER A 105 15.85 14.33 7.26
CA SER A 105 15.86 13.97 5.83
C SER A 105 16.64 12.68 5.56
N THR A 106 17.74 12.48 6.28
CA THR A 106 18.56 11.26 6.23
C THR A 106 17.81 10.02 6.73
N MET A 107 16.90 10.18 7.70
CA MET A 107 16.07 9.09 8.22
C MET A 107 15.08 8.57 7.17
N SER A 108 14.25 9.45 6.59
CA SER A 108 13.31 9.07 5.53
C SER A 108 14.04 8.57 4.28
N ALA A 109 15.13 9.23 3.88
CA ALA A 109 15.94 8.75 2.77
C ALA A 109 16.51 7.34 3.02
N SER A 110 16.93 7.03 4.25
CA SER A 110 17.41 5.68 4.61
C SER A 110 16.28 4.65 4.56
N ILE A 111 15.12 4.98 5.14
CA ILE A 111 13.94 4.10 5.12
C ILE A 111 13.47 3.86 3.68
N LYS A 112 13.28 4.92 2.90
CA LYS A 112 12.85 4.82 1.50
C LYS A 112 13.89 4.12 0.62
N GLY A 113 15.18 4.41 0.83
CA GLY A 113 16.27 3.76 0.10
C GLY A 113 16.33 2.25 0.37
N CYS A 114 16.05 1.82 1.60
CA CYS A 114 16.08 0.41 1.94
C CYS A 114 14.75 -0.31 1.68
N CYS A 115 13.60 0.29 2.02
CA CYS A 115 12.28 -0.24 1.64
C CYS A 115 12.10 -0.28 0.12
N GLY A 116 12.60 0.72 -0.61
CA GLY A 116 12.51 0.82 -2.07
C GLY A 116 13.16 -0.34 -2.81
N LYS A 117 14.18 -0.99 -2.24
CA LYS A 117 14.78 -2.22 -2.79
C LYS A 117 13.82 -3.42 -2.74
N HIS A 118 12.86 -3.39 -1.82
CA HIS A 118 11.84 -4.41 -1.64
C HIS A 118 10.47 -4.00 -2.17
N MET A 119 10.31 -2.75 -2.63
CA MET A 119 9.09 -2.28 -3.25
C MET A 119 8.95 -2.90 -4.64
N GLN A 120 7.85 -3.62 -4.84
CA GLN A 120 7.50 -4.08 -6.18
C GLN A 120 7.16 -2.89 -7.06
N LYS A 121 7.52 -2.97 -8.35
CA LYS A 121 7.25 -1.92 -9.34
C LYS A 121 5.78 -1.85 -9.79
N HIS A 122 4.94 -2.75 -9.30
CA HIS A 122 3.54 -2.87 -9.71
C HIS A 122 2.63 -2.19 -8.68
N PRO A 123 1.58 -1.47 -9.12
CA PRO A 123 0.56 -0.96 -8.22
C PRO A 123 -0.01 -2.08 -7.36
N LYS A 124 -0.23 -1.79 -6.08
CA LYS A 124 -0.89 -2.70 -5.15
C LYS A 124 -2.40 -2.43 -5.16
N SER A 125 -3.18 -3.49 -5.17
CA SER A 125 -4.62 -3.39 -4.97
C SER A 125 -4.93 -2.96 -3.53
N THR A 126 -6.05 -2.29 -3.32
CA THR A 126 -6.51 -1.93 -1.97
C THR A 126 -6.74 -3.16 -1.09
N THR A 127 -7.12 -4.30 -1.68
CA THR A 127 -7.26 -5.59 -0.98
C THR A 127 -5.92 -6.11 -0.46
N GLU A 128 -4.87 -6.11 -1.28
CA GLU A 128 -3.51 -6.48 -0.83
C GLU A 128 -3.03 -5.56 0.30
N VAL A 129 -3.31 -4.26 0.18
CA VAL A 129 -2.87 -3.28 1.18
C VAL A 129 -3.62 -3.46 2.51
N ARG A 130 -4.92 -3.73 2.48
CA ARG A 130 -5.68 -4.10 3.69
C ARG A 130 -5.17 -5.38 4.32
N HIS A 131 -4.80 -6.36 3.52
CA HIS A 131 -4.18 -7.58 4.04
C HIS A 131 -2.89 -7.26 4.82
N ILE A 132 -2.06 -6.35 4.32
CA ILE A 132 -0.85 -5.90 5.03
C ILE A 132 -1.20 -5.22 6.36
N LEU A 133 -2.21 -4.34 6.38
CA LEU A 133 -2.67 -3.70 7.60
C LEU A 133 -3.20 -4.73 8.62
N ASP A 134 -3.97 -5.71 8.16
CA ASP A 134 -4.45 -6.82 8.99
C ASP A 134 -3.31 -7.62 9.62
N GLN A 135 -2.25 -7.92 8.85
CA GLN A 135 -1.07 -8.61 9.36
C GLN A 135 -0.36 -7.78 10.44
N PHE A 136 -0.25 -6.47 10.21
CA PHE A 136 0.29 -5.53 11.19
C PHE A 136 -0.53 -5.54 12.49
N LEU A 137 -1.85 -5.42 12.41
CA LEU A 137 -2.74 -5.41 13.59
C LEU A 137 -2.72 -6.75 14.33
N LYS A 138 -2.63 -7.88 13.62
CA LYS A 138 -2.44 -9.22 14.22
C LYS A 138 -1.12 -9.33 14.97
N HIS A 139 -0.04 -8.82 14.40
CA HIS A 139 1.27 -8.76 15.05
C HIS A 139 1.22 -7.90 16.31
N LEU A 140 0.53 -6.76 16.23
CA LEU A 140 0.38 -5.84 17.33
C LEU A 140 -0.43 -6.44 18.49
N LYS A 141 -1.52 -7.17 18.17
CA LYS A 141 -2.32 -7.91 19.16
C LYS A 141 -1.50 -9.00 19.83
N THR A 142 -0.71 -9.74 19.06
CA THR A 142 0.20 -10.76 19.59
C THR A 142 1.25 -10.13 20.50
N GLY A 143 1.67 -8.91 20.17
CA GLY A 143 2.53 -8.10 21.01
C GLY A 143 4.02 -8.33 20.77
N GLY A 144 4.79 -7.29 21.06
CA GLY A 144 6.24 -7.25 20.98
C GLY A 144 6.87 -8.13 22.04
N VAL A 145 8.05 -8.66 21.75
CA VAL A 145 8.74 -9.60 22.63
C VAL A 145 9.59 -8.85 23.64
N TYR A 146 9.52 -9.24 24.90
CA TYR A 146 10.49 -8.80 25.88
C TYR A 146 11.09 -9.99 26.63
N ARG A 147 12.39 -9.86 26.91
CA ARG A 147 13.20 -10.89 27.58
C ARG A 147 13.66 -10.39 28.93
N TRP A 148 13.90 -11.28 29.87
CA TRP A 148 14.52 -10.95 31.14
C TRP A 148 15.61 -11.93 31.54
N GLY A 149 16.55 -11.44 32.34
CA GLY A 149 17.69 -12.20 32.83
C GLY A 149 18.44 -11.45 33.93
N ASP A 150 19.33 -12.17 34.61
CA ASP A 150 20.25 -11.60 35.61
C ASP A 150 21.49 -10.94 34.99
N SER A 151 21.86 -11.34 33.77
CA SER A 151 22.95 -10.75 32.98
C SER A 151 22.52 -10.58 31.51
N GLY A 152 23.23 -9.72 30.76
CA GLY A 152 22.87 -9.40 29.36
C GLY A 152 22.90 -10.60 28.41
N ASP A 153 23.67 -11.64 28.76
CA ASP A 153 23.90 -12.80 27.89
C ASP A 153 23.04 -14.02 28.26
N LYS A 154 22.36 -14.00 29.42
CA LYS A 154 21.54 -15.11 29.89
C LYS A 154 20.07 -14.70 29.95
N VAL A 155 19.25 -15.36 29.12
CA VAL A 155 17.79 -15.17 29.11
C VAL A 155 17.16 -16.19 30.04
N ASP A 156 16.58 -15.72 31.14
CA ASP A 156 15.83 -16.55 32.09
C ASP A 156 14.36 -16.73 31.69
N GLY A 157 13.84 -15.83 30.86
CA GLY A 157 12.53 -16.01 30.26
C GLY A 157 12.14 -14.90 29.30
N SER A 158 10.99 -15.10 28.66
CA SER A 158 10.43 -14.14 27.70
C SER A 158 8.91 -14.13 27.77
N LYS A 159 8.33 -12.96 27.46
CA LYS A 159 6.89 -12.74 27.37
C LYS A 159 6.64 -11.77 26.22
N ARG A 160 5.36 -11.60 25.90
CA ARG A 160 4.91 -10.59 24.95
C ARG A 160 4.11 -9.51 25.64
N LYS A 161 4.17 -8.30 25.09
CA LYS A 161 3.36 -7.16 25.52
C LYS A 161 2.43 -6.78 24.36
N ALA A 162 1.13 -7.00 24.54
CA ALA A 162 0.12 -6.57 23.56
C ALA A 162 0.23 -5.06 23.30
N ALA A 163 -0.11 -4.62 22.10
CA ALA A 163 0.01 -3.22 21.67
C ALA A 163 1.44 -2.64 21.75
N MET A 164 2.46 -3.50 21.87
CA MET A 164 3.85 -3.15 21.65
C MET A 164 4.29 -3.73 20.30
N LEU A 165 5.04 -2.95 19.52
CA LEU A 165 5.80 -3.44 18.38
C LEU A 165 7.29 -3.31 18.67
N GLY A 166 8.11 -4.24 18.18
CA GLY A 166 9.54 -4.30 18.46
C GLY A 166 9.88 -5.18 19.66
N ALA A 167 11.03 -4.91 20.28
CA ALA A 167 11.59 -5.76 21.32
C ALA A 167 12.25 -4.98 22.46
N GLY A 168 12.25 -5.59 23.64
CA GLY A 168 12.91 -5.04 24.83
C GLY A 168 13.55 -6.09 25.73
N VAL A 169 14.36 -5.62 26.66
CA VAL A 169 15.01 -6.42 27.69
C VAL A 169 14.77 -5.75 29.03
N ARG A 170 14.56 -6.54 30.08
CA ARG A 170 14.51 -6.07 31.47
C ARG A 170 15.37 -6.96 32.37
N LYS A 171 15.72 -6.46 33.55
CA LYS A 171 16.34 -7.29 34.59
C LYS A 171 15.27 -8.14 35.30
N LYS A 172 15.61 -9.37 35.67
CA LYS A 172 14.70 -10.28 36.41
C LYS A 172 14.23 -9.67 37.74
N ASN A 173 15.18 -9.12 38.50
CA ASN A 173 14.97 -8.52 39.84
C ASN A 173 15.11 -6.98 39.83
N GLY A 174 14.90 -6.33 38.67
CA GLY A 174 14.90 -4.86 38.59
C GLY A 174 13.62 -4.25 39.16
N SER A 175 13.70 -3.02 39.68
CA SER A 175 12.55 -2.25 40.16
C SER A 175 11.58 -1.80 39.05
N GLU A 176 11.93 -2.01 37.78
CA GLU A 176 11.14 -1.60 36.63
C GLU A 176 10.25 -2.76 36.13
N ASN A 177 8.94 -2.50 36.09
CA ASN A 177 7.87 -3.43 35.75
C ASN A 177 7.87 -3.92 34.27
N GLY A 178 8.91 -3.62 33.47
CA GLY A 178 9.07 -4.10 32.11
C GLY A 178 10.00 -3.25 31.24
N PRO A 179 10.08 -3.54 29.93
CA PRO A 179 10.96 -2.80 29.02
C PRO A 179 10.52 -1.35 28.84
N VAL A 180 11.48 -0.51 28.45
CA VAL A 180 11.28 0.90 28.07
C VAL A 180 11.73 1.08 26.63
N CYS A 181 10.97 1.81 25.82
CA CYS A 181 11.30 2.06 24.41
C CYS A 181 12.26 3.26 24.26
N ASP A 182 13.48 3.13 24.78
CA ASP A 182 14.49 4.20 24.79
C ASP A 182 15.51 4.12 23.65
N GLY A 183 15.47 3.04 22.88
CA GLY A 183 16.39 2.77 21.77
C GLY A 183 17.79 2.33 22.18
N LYS A 184 18.04 2.09 23.47
CA LYS A 184 19.36 1.67 23.95
C LYS A 184 19.56 0.17 23.78
N LYS A 185 20.82 -0.23 23.59
CA LYS A 185 21.22 -1.62 23.66
C LYS A 185 21.19 -2.09 25.11
N GLY A 186 20.70 -3.32 25.33
CA GLY A 186 20.73 -3.97 26.64
C GLY A 186 22.17 -4.16 27.11
N LYS A 187 22.61 -3.36 28.08
CA LYS A 187 23.71 -3.73 28.97
C LYS A 187 23.09 -4.38 30.22
N SER A 188 23.87 -5.17 30.94
CA SER A 188 23.50 -6.09 32.03
C SER A 188 22.63 -5.55 33.19
N GLN A 189 22.20 -4.29 33.19
CA GLN A 189 21.58 -3.64 34.34
C GLN A 189 20.36 -2.74 34.07
N SER A 190 19.88 -2.55 32.83
CA SER A 190 18.81 -1.57 32.57
C SER A 190 17.66 -2.13 31.72
N SER A 191 16.42 -1.71 32.01
CA SER A 191 15.28 -2.01 31.15
C SER A 191 15.30 -1.09 29.94
N VAL A 192 15.50 -1.67 28.76
CA VAL A 192 15.73 -0.94 27.52
C VAL A 192 15.08 -1.68 26.36
N GLY A 193 14.95 -1.01 25.22
CA GLY A 193 14.26 -1.61 24.09
C GLY A 193 14.18 -0.71 22.88
N VAL A 194 14.05 -1.36 21.74
CA VAL A 194 13.72 -0.71 20.47
C VAL A 194 12.31 -1.16 20.12
N CYS A 195 11.37 -0.32 20.51
CA CYS A 195 9.96 -0.62 20.43
C CYS A 195 9.14 0.66 20.27
N VAL A 196 7.86 0.47 19.96
CA VAL A 196 6.81 1.49 20.09
C VAL A 196 5.65 0.84 20.85
N TYR A 197 5.12 1.54 21.84
CA TYR A 197 4.02 1.08 22.66
C TYR A 197 2.83 2.02 22.53
N TYR A 198 1.75 1.48 21.98
CA TYR A 198 0.55 2.25 21.68
C TYR A 198 -0.42 2.34 22.86
N GLY A 199 -0.10 1.72 24.01
CA GLY A 199 -0.95 1.71 25.20
C GLY A 199 -1.61 0.35 25.41
N THR A 200 -2.84 0.36 25.91
CA THR A 200 -3.64 -0.85 26.13
C THR A 200 -3.99 -1.53 24.80
N GLU A 201 -4.54 -2.75 24.86
CA GLU A 201 -5.01 -3.44 23.64
C GLU A 201 -6.08 -2.62 22.89
N SER A 202 -6.94 -1.89 23.60
CA SER A 202 -7.90 -0.97 22.99
C SER A 202 -7.23 0.19 22.27
N ASP A 203 -6.16 0.75 22.85
CA ASP A 203 -5.43 1.86 22.22
C ASP A 203 -4.68 1.38 20.96
N GLY A 204 -4.15 0.15 20.99
CA GLY A 204 -3.54 -0.49 19.82
C GLY A 204 -4.50 -0.74 18.65
N LYS A 205 -5.82 -0.70 18.89
CA LYS A 205 -6.85 -0.76 17.83
C LYS A 205 -7.20 0.62 17.26
N ASN A 206 -6.88 1.69 17.99
CA ASN A 206 -7.18 3.09 17.62
C ASN A 206 -5.90 3.88 17.32
N ILE A 207 -5.06 3.33 16.45
CA ILE A 207 -3.85 4.01 15.96
C ILE A 207 -4.26 5.07 14.93
N SER A 208 -3.87 6.33 15.18
CA SER A 208 -4.28 7.49 14.37
C SER A 208 -3.93 7.32 12.89
N TRP A 209 -2.68 6.96 12.58
CA TRP A 209 -2.27 6.75 11.19
C TRP A 209 -2.98 5.58 10.53
N ALA A 210 -3.34 4.53 11.28
CA ALA A 210 -4.05 3.36 10.73
C ALA A 210 -5.49 3.71 10.35
N ILE A 211 -6.17 4.54 11.15
CA ILE A 211 -7.51 5.06 10.84
C ILE A 211 -7.46 5.94 9.59
N LYS A 212 -6.47 6.84 9.49
CA LYS A 212 -6.24 7.66 8.29
C LYS A 212 -5.95 6.80 7.06
N PHE A 213 -5.20 5.71 7.24
CA PHE A 213 -4.87 4.77 6.17
C PHE A 213 -6.08 4.04 5.61
N GLU A 214 -6.96 3.52 6.48
CA GLU A 214 -8.24 2.91 6.05
C GLU A 214 -9.14 3.93 5.32
N THR A 215 -9.18 5.17 5.80
CA THR A 215 -9.94 6.25 5.15
C THR A 215 -9.42 6.52 3.73
N ALA A 216 -8.10 6.60 3.56
CA ALA A 216 -7.48 6.78 2.25
C ALA A 216 -7.76 5.59 1.32
N LEU A 217 -7.71 4.36 1.83
CA LEU A 217 -8.03 3.14 1.06
C LEU A 217 -9.49 3.12 0.61
N ALA A 218 -10.43 3.50 1.47
CA ALA A 218 -11.84 3.60 1.10
C ALA A 218 -12.08 4.62 -0.03
N ARG A 219 -11.32 5.73 -0.05
CA ARG A 219 -11.36 6.69 -1.14
C ARG A 219 -10.82 6.12 -2.45
N VAL A 220 -9.73 5.36 -2.40
CA VAL A 220 -9.21 4.66 -3.60
C VAL A 220 -10.22 3.66 -4.15
N ASP A 221 -10.90 2.90 -3.29
CA ASP A 221 -11.96 1.97 -3.73
C ASP A 221 -13.10 2.68 -4.43
N TYR A 222 -13.54 3.82 -3.89
CA TYR A 222 -14.58 4.63 -4.52
C TYR A 222 -14.18 5.07 -5.94
N VAL A 223 -12.92 5.50 -6.11
CA VAL A 223 -12.38 5.86 -7.43
C VAL A 223 -12.32 4.65 -8.37
N ASN A 224 -11.83 3.51 -7.90
CA ASN A 224 -11.69 2.30 -8.72
C ASN A 224 -13.07 1.83 -9.21
N ASN A 225 -14.06 1.76 -8.32
CA ASN A 225 -15.43 1.36 -8.68
C ASN A 225 -16.08 2.31 -9.70
N ASN A 226 -15.85 3.63 -9.56
CA ASN A 226 -16.33 4.60 -10.53
C ASN A 226 -15.62 4.45 -11.89
N THR A 227 -14.31 4.23 -11.88
CA THR A 227 -13.51 4.01 -13.09
C THR A 227 -14.00 2.77 -13.84
N ASP A 228 -14.25 1.67 -13.15
CA ASP A 228 -14.78 0.44 -13.72
C ASP A 228 -16.20 0.64 -14.32
N SER A 229 -17.02 1.49 -13.69
CA SER A 229 -18.34 1.84 -14.22
C SER A 229 -18.23 2.67 -15.51
N ILE A 230 -17.32 3.64 -15.55
CA ILE A 230 -17.05 4.47 -16.74
C ILE A 230 -16.49 3.62 -17.87
N GLN A 231 -15.53 2.72 -17.61
CA GLN A 231 -14.98 1.83 -18.62
C GLN A 231 -16.06 0.93 -19.24
N ARG A 232 -16.98 0.40 -18.43
CA ARG A 232 -18.13 -0.37 -18.92
C ARG A 232 -19.06 0.47 -19.79
N ALA A 233 -19.31 1.73 -19.43
CA ALA A 233 -20.12 2.65 -20.24
C ALA A 233 -19.45 2.98 -21.58
N LEU A 234 -18.13 3.27 -21.57
CA LEU A 234 -17.34 3.51 -22.78
C LEU A 234 -17.37 2.31 -23.73
N HIS A 235 -17.20 1.10 -23.20
CA HIS A 235 -17.28 -0.11 -24.02
C HIS A 235 -18.66 -0.26 -24.69
N LYS A 236 -19.75 0.02 -23.95
CA LYS A 236 -21.11 0.03 -24.53
C LYS A 236 -21.27 1.08 -25.62
N LEU A 237 -20.76 2.29 -25.41
CA LEU A 237 -20.81 3.37 -26.40
C LEU A 237 -20.04 3.00 -27.68
N GLN A 238 -18.85 2.40 -27.54
CA GLN A 238 -18.06 1.92 -28.68
C GLN A 238 -18.82 0.84 -29.49
N MET A 239 -19.48 -0.10 -28.82
CA MET A 239 -20.31 -1.09 -29.51
C MET A 239 -21.51 -0.46 -30.24
N LEU A 240 -22.15 0.54 -29.63
CA LEU A 240 -23.26 1.26 -30.25
C LEU A 240 -22.81 2.06 -31.48
N LEU A 241 -21.66 2.75 -31.38
CA LEU A 241 -21.05 3.46 -32.49
C LEU A 241 -20.77 2.51 -33.66
N HIS A 242 -20.11 1.37 -33.39
CA HIS A 242 -19.81 0.37 -34.42
C HIS A 242 -21.09 -0.16 -35.09
N ARG A 243 -22.17 -0.38 -34.33
CA ARG A 243 -23.45 -0.80 -34.89
C ARG A 243 -24.09 0.29 -35.75
N ALA A 244 -24.00 1.56 -35.36
CA ALA A 244 -24.50 2.67 -36.14
C ALA A 244 -23.75 2.81 -37.47
N GLU A 245 -22.42 2.66 -37.46
CA GLU A 245 -21.58 2.62 -38.67
C GLU A 245 -21.98 1.48 -39.60
N GLN A 246 -22.20 0.27 -39.07
CA GLN A 246 -22.68 -0.87 -39.88
C GLN A 246 -24.04 -0.60 -40.53
N ILE A 247 -24.98 0.01 -39.80
CA ILE A 247 -26.30 0.38 -40.34
C ILE A 247 -26.15 1.41 -41.44
N TYR A 248 -25.31 2.43 -41.24
CA TYR A 248 -25.05 3.48 -42.22
C TYR A 248 -24.46 2.90 -43.52
N GLU A 249 -23.43 2.07 -43.43
CA GLU A 249 -22.82 1.44 -44.61
C GLU A 249 -23.81 0.49 -45.33
N THR A 250 -24.61 -0.26 -44.57
CA THR A 250 -25.65 -1.12 -45.15
C THR A 250 -26.70 -0.30 -45.91
N ALA A 251 -27.16 0.80 -45.32
CA ALA A 251 -28.13 1.69 -45.96
C ALA A 251 -27.55 2.34 -47.23
N LYS A 252 -26.29 2.77 -47.19
CA LYS A 252 -25.58 3.32 -48.35
C LYS A 252 -25.55 2.34 -49.52
N VAL A 253 -25.15 1.09 -49.29
CA VAL A 253 -25.14 0.04 -50.32
C VAL A 253 -26.54 -0.19 -50.90
N ILE A 254 -27.59 -0.22 -50.05
CA ILE A 254 -28.98 -0.36 -50.53
C ILE A 254 -29.37 0.81 -51.44
N THR A 255 -28.98 2.05 -51.10
CA THR A 255 -29.30 3.23 -51.94
C THR A 255 -28.56 3.24 -53.28
N GLU A 256 -27.31 2.73 -53.32
CA GLU A 256 -26.56 2.57 -54.58
C GLU A 256 -27.24 1.54 -55.50
N ILE A 257 -27.82 0.48 -54.94
CA ILE A 257 -28.55 -0.55 -55.71
C ILE A 257 -29.93 -0.04 -56.17
N GLN A 258 -30.64 0.75 -55.35
CA GLN A 258 -31.96 1.28 -55.71
C GLN A 258 -31.91 2.42 -56.74
N ARG A 259 -30.76 3.08 -56.91
CA ARG A 259 -30.49 4.04 -57.99
C ARG A 259 -29.41 3.52 -58.93
N PRO A 260 -29.68 2.49 -59.74
CA PRO A 260 -28.77 2.18 -60.82
C PRO A 260 -28.75 3.40 -61.75
N ALA A 261 -27.58 4.02 -61.89
CA ALA A 261 -27.33 4.89 -63.03
C ALA A 261 -27.47 4.00 -64.26
N VAL A 262 -28.67 3.95 -64.84
CA VAL A 262 -28.95 3.19 -66.05
C VAL A 262 -27.94 3.68 -67.09
N PRO A 263 -26.97 2.85 -67.52
CA PRO A 263 -26.21 3.18 -68.71
C PRO A 263 -27.26 3.26 -69.83
N LYS A 264 -27.26 4.35 -70.60
CA LYS A 264 -28.18 4.58 -71.74
C LYS A 264 -28.19 3.43 -72.77
N ALA A 265 -27.39 2.38 -72.59
CA ALA A 265 -27.31 1.19 -73.42
C ALA A 265 -28.42 0.14 -73.19
N PHE A 266 -29.23 0.20 -72.11
CA PHE A 266 -30.20 -0.87 -71.79
C PHE A 266 -31.68 -0.54 -72.06
N GLN A 267 -32.03 0.56 -72.74
CA GLN A 267 -33.44 0.90 -72.97
C GLN A 267 -34.11 0.25 -74.20
N ASN A 268 -33.37 -0.46 -75.05
CA ASN A 268 -33.96 -1.07 -76.24
C ASN A 268 -33.59 -2.54 -76.33
N GLU A 269 -34.29 -3.40 -75.62
CA GLU A 269 -34.55 -4.77 -76.08
C GLU A 269 -35.70 -5.39 -75.27
N SER A 270 -36.86 -5.46 -75.91
CA SER A 270 -38.00 -6.24 -75.46
C SER A 270 -37.65 -7.72 -75.57
N VAL A 271 -37.15 -8.32 -74.49
CA VAL A 271 -37.00 -9.78 -74.42
C VAL A 271 -37.69 -10.29 -73.16
N ASN A 272 -38.78 -11.01 -73.44
CA ASN A 272 -39.60 -11.78 -72.53
C ASN A 272 -38.73 -12.80 -71.78
N LEU A 273 -38.55 -12.64 -70.47
CA LEU A 273 -37.85 -13.60 -69.63
C LEU A 273 -38.71 -14.00 -68.43
N THR A 274 -39.27 -15.18 -68.59
CA THR A 274 -39.98 -16.00 -67.61
C THR A 274 -39.17 -16.13 -66.32
N ALA A 275 -39.87 -16.05 -65.19
CA ALA A 275 -39.32 -16.24 -63.86
C ALA A 275 -38.56 -17.57 -63.73
N TYR A 276 -37.29 -17.51 -63.31
CA TYR A 276 -36.58 -18.65 -62.74
C TYR A 276 -36.03 -18.27 -61.36
N ASN A 277 -36.49 -19.05 -60.38
CA ASN A 277 -36.05 -19.01 -58.99
C ASN A 277 -34.53 -19.21 -58.88
N ALA A 278 -33.85 -18.34 -58.13
CA ALA A 278 -32.51 -18.61 -57.60
C ALA A 278 -32.51 -18.39 -56.08
N MET A 279 -32.92 -19.44 -55.38
CA MET A 279 -32.69 -19.63 -53.95
C MET A 279 -31.18 -19.73 -53.72
N ARG A 280 -30.54 -18.68 -53.20
CA ARG A 280 -29.15 -18.77 -52.72
C ARG A 280 -29.13 -18.98 -51.22
N THR A 281 -29.24 -20.23 -50.80
CA THR A 281 -28.84 -20.70 -49.47
C THR A 281 -27.35 -20.39 -49.25
N ARG A 282 -27.04 -19.49 -48.32
CA ARG A 282 -25.74 -19.47 -47.64
C ARG A 282 -25.94 -19.98 -46.23
N SER A 283 -25.60 -21.25 -46.04
CA SER A 283 -25.48 -21.95 -44.78
C SER A 283 -24.35 -21.33 -43.95
N TYR A 284 -24.67 -20.79 -42.78
CA TYR A 284 -23.82 -20.84 -41.59
C TYR A 284 -24.73 -20.90 -40.36
N SER A 285 -24.68 -22.03 -39.66
CA SER A 285 -25.42 -22.29 -38.43
C SER A 285 -24.44 -22.74 -37.34
N ARG A 286 -24.62 -22.14 -36.15
CA ARG A 286 -24.22 -22.58 -34.80
C ARG A 286 -22.74 -22.51 -34.39
N ARG A 287 -22.41 -21.48 -33.59
CA ARG A 287 -21.63 -21.66 -32.36
C ARG A 287 -22.60 -21.58 -31.18
N ALA A 288 -22.83 -22.70 -30.51
CA ALA A 288 -23.47 -22.76 -29.20
C ALA A 288 -22.42 -23.18 -28.15
N TYR A 289 -22.48 -22.53 -26.99
CA TYR A 289 -21.70 -22.80 -25.80
C TYR A 289 -21.82 -24.25 -25.31
N ILE A 290 -20.70 -24.88 -24.92
CA ILE A 290 -20.62 -25.89 -23.84
C ILE A 290 -19.25 -25.74 -23.13
N ILE A 291 -19.28 -25.60 -21.80
CA ILE A 291 -18.22 -25.84 -20.79
C ILE A 291 -18.76 -27.02 -19.93
N PRO A 292 -18.01 -27.93 -19.22
CA PRO A 292 -16.58 -28.00 -18.85
C PRO A 292 -15.89 -29.41 -18.90
N LEU A 293 -14.63 -29.43 -18.41
CA LEU A 293 -13.98 -30.42 -17.49
C LEU A 293 -13.05 -31.53 -18.03
N TRP A 294 -11.75 -31.26 -17.87
CA TRP A 294 -10.68 -32.04 -17.21
C TRP A 294 -10.45 -33.55 -17.46
N ALA A 295 -9.17 -33.79 -17.72
CA ALA A 295 -8.31 -34.91 -17.32
C ALA A 295 -8.26 -36.15 -18.23
N LEU A 296 -7.08 -36.42 -18.83
CA LEU A 296 -6.10 -37.42 -18.36
C LEU A 296 -5.02 -37.76 -19.43
N PHE A 297 -3.76 -37.93 -18.95
CA PHE A 297 -2.55 -38.58 -19.54
C PHE A 297 -1.81 -37.90 -20.72
N LEU A 298 -0.61 -37.31 -20.48
CA LEU A 298 0.77 -37.89 -20.46
C LEU A 298 1.30 -38.23 -21.88
N PRO A 299 2.59 -38.02 -22.22
CA PRO A 299 3.80 -38.20 -21.39
C PRO A 299 4.61 -36.94 -21.07
#